data_AF-A0AA36NFU8-F1
#
_entry.id   AF-A0AA36NFU8-F1
#
_cell.length_a   1.000
_cell.length_b   1.000
_cell.length_c   1.000
_cell.angle_alpha   90.00
_cell.angle_beta   90.00
_cell.angle_gamma   90.00
#
_symmetry.space_group_name_H-M   'P 1'
#
loop_
_entity.id
_entity.type
_entity.pdbx_description
1 polymer ?
#
loop_
_entity_poly.entity_id
_entity_poly.type
_entity_poly.pdbx_seq_one_letter_code
_entity_poly.pdbx_strand_id
1 'polypeptide(L)'
;MEAALSRFRCFDCHCTDLDDAPELQGNEMSLHQLSFARGDWSEEVVERKPSLASKPREELKAMMKTFAERGAQGVPILLFDEFSGVLCPGMYQLDEQLQTLQFLPEDTADSCPYGTPVQTAQVDQVLEVHQSTEAIHHVEPGAWKELSEEERSRLLVLVYQIEAPDRLAAIDCRKVCFLEVDCESSRMFATCIRILRRYFRETQQSLREI
;
A
#
# COMPACT_ATOMS: atom_id res chain seq x y z
N MET A 1 25.06 1.32 -27.24
CA MET A 1 24.14 0.65 -26.29
C MET A 1 23.19 1.70 -25.78
N GLU A 2 22.06 1.88 -26.49
CA GLU A 2 20.97 2.75 -26.03
C GLU A 2 20.27 2.00 -24.90
N ALA A 3 20.29 2.56 -23.69
CA ALA A 3 19.44 2.08 -22.61
C ALA A 3 17.99 2.25 -23.07
N ALA A 4 17.29 1.12 -23.25
CA ALA A 4 15.87 1.12 -23.52
C ALA A 4 15.18 1.74 -22.29
N LEU A 5 14.98 3.05 -22.33
CA LEU A 5 14.04 3.74 -21.45
C LEU A 5 12.68 3.13 -21.76
N SER A 6 12.30 2.12 -20.98
CA SER A 6 10.98 1.51 -21.02
C SER A 6 9.99 2.64 -20.82
N ARG A 7 9.36 3.06 -21.93
CA ARG A 7 8.27 4.03 -21.93
C ARG A 7 7.10 3.32 -21.28
N PHE A 8 7.02 3.42 -19.96
CA PHE A 8 5.80 3.13 -19.22
C PHE A 8 4.73 4.09 -19.75
N ARG A 9 3.86 3.56 -20.61
CA ARG A 9 2.64 4.27 -20.98
C ARG A 9 1.69 4.06 -19.83
N CYS A 10 1.43 5.13 -19.09
CA CYS A 10 0.25 5.20 -18.24
C CYS A 10 -0.94 4.89 -19.14
N PHE A 11 -1.46 3.65 -19.07
CA PHE A 11 -2.74 3.32 -19.67
C PHE A 11 -3.75 4.22 -18.97
N ASP A 12 -4.52 4.99 -19.74
CA ASP A 12 -5.53 5.93 -19.26
C ASP A 12 -6.30 5.34 -18.07
N CYS A 13 -5.84 5.68 -16.87
CA CYS A 13 -6.43 5.24 -15.62
C CYS A 13 -7.70 6.05 -15.46
N HIS A 14 -8.78 5.61 -16.10
CA HIS A 14 -10.12 6.00 -15.71
C HIS A 14 -10.36 5.37 -14.33
N CYS A 15 -9.86 6.04 -13.30
CA CYS A 15 -10.22 5.76 -11.92
C CYS A 15 -11.70 6.08 -11.76
N THR A 16 -12.57 5.13 -12.09
CA THR A 16 -13.95 5.15 -11.61
C THR A 16 -13.88 5.01 -10.10
N ASP A 17 -14.31 6.05 -9.40
CA ASP A 17 -14.44 6.08 -7.95
C ASP A 17 -15.16 4.81 -7.47
N LEU A 18 -14.41 3.95 -6.77
CA LEU A 18 -14.93 2.79 -6.03
C LEU A 18 -15.68 3.29 -4.78
N ASP A 19 -16.78 4.00 -5.00
CA ASP A 19 -17.68 4.49 -3.94
C ASP A 19 -18.71 3.44 -3.48
N ASP A 20 -18.71 2.23 -4.04
CA ASP A 20 -19.61 1.13 -3.63
C ASP A 20 -19.05 0.25 -2.49
N ALA A 21 -18.27 0.85 -1.57
CA ALA A 21 -18.10 0.24 -0.26
C ALA A 21 -19.38 0.52 0.56
N PRO A 22 -19.97 -0.47 1.27
CA PRO A 22 -21.15 -0.22 2.09
C PRO A 22 -20.85 0.93 3.06
N GLU A 23 -21.68 1.98 3.01
CA GLU A 23 -21.62 3.12 3.91
C GLU A 23 -21.55 2.62 5.36
N LEU A 24 -20.33 2.56 5.90
CA LEU A 24 -20.13 2.46 7.33
C LEU A 24 -20.62 3.78 7.91
N GLN A 25 -21.89 3.79 8.36
CA GLN A 25 -22.51 4.93 9.03
C GLN A 25 -21.53 5.53 10.03
N GLY A 26 -21.22 6.80 9.78
CA GLY A 26 -20.09 7.53 10.35
C GLY A 26 -20.01 7.41 11.86
N ASN A 27 -18.94 6.76 12.31
CA ASN A 27 -18.37 7.03 13.61
C ASN A 27 -17.08 7.81 13.32
N GLU A 28 -17.14 9.14 13.40
CA GLU A 28 -15.99 10.03 13.18
C GLU A 28 -14.83 9.58 14.07
N MET A 29 -13.84 8.94 13.45
CA MET A 29 -12.59 8.62 14.10
C MET A 29 -11.79 9.93 14.19
N SER A 30 -11.98 10.64 15.30
CA SER A 30 -11.30 11.92 15.57
C SER A 30 -9.78 11.82 15.33
N LEU A 31 -9.24 12.85 14.66
CA LEU A 31 -7.81 13.10 14.37
C LEU A 31 -6.87 12.85 15.56
N HIS A 32 -7.33 13.03 16.79
CA HIS A 32 -6.55 12.75 18.01
C HIS A 32 -6.33 11.27 18.32
N GLN A 33 -7.06 10.38 17.66
CA GLN A 33 -6.81 8.95 17.81
C GLN A 33 -5.62 8.57 16.96
N LEU A 34 -5.56 8.99 15.69
CA LEU A 34 -4.47 8.62 14.77
C LEU A 34 -3.11 9.29 15.04
N SER A 35 -2.95 10.10 16.10
CA SER A 35 -1.63 10.56 16.60
C SER A 35 -0.76 9.43 17.20
N PHE A 36 -1.06 8.16 16.86
CA PHE A 36 -0.46 6.92 17.36
C PHE A 36 1.03 6.73 17.03
N ALA A 37 1.60 7.46 16.07
CA ALA A 37 2.92 7.16 15.52
C ALA A 37 4.11 7.80 16.28
N ARG A 38 3.87 8.73 17.22
CA ARG A 38 4.95 9.50 17.91
C ARG A 38 5.40 8.97 19.27
N GLY A 39 5.04 7.75 19.65
CA GLY A 39 5.69 7.09 20.78
C GLY A 39 5.15 7.43 22.17
N ASP A 40 3.85 7.74 22.29
CA ASP A 40 3.19 7.72 23.59
C ASP A 40 1.90 6.89 23.52
N TRP A 41 2.04 5.59 23.77
CA TRP A 41 0.91 4.67 23.99
C TRP A 41 0.42 4.73 25.45
N SER A 42 0.58 5.86 26.13
CA SER A 42 0.00 6.05 27.45
C SER A 42 -1.52 5.97 27.33
N GLU A 43 -2.08 4.88 27.84
CA GLU A 43 -3.50 4.61 27.95
C GLU A 43 -4.18 5.74 28.74
N GLU A 44 -4.65 6.79 28.07
CA GLU A 44 -5.72 7.60 28.62
C GLU A 44 -7.02 6.79 28.52
N VAL A 45 -7.26 6.01 29.57
CA VAL A 45 -8.47 5.22 29.79
C VAL A 45 -9.64 6.18 29.99
N VAL A 46 -10.22 6.70 28.91
CA VAL A 46 -11.54 7.30 28.95
C VAL A 46 -12.53 6.15 29.08
N GLU A 47 -12.96 5.89 30.32
CA GLU A 47 -13.89 4.83 30.71
C GLU A 47 -15.28 5.05 30.07
N ARG A 48 -15.39 4.72 28.77
CA ARG A 48 -16.68 4.63 28.06
C ARG A 48 -17.19 3.22 28.22
N LYS A 49 -18.43 3.08 28.72
CA LYS A 49 -19.14 1.80 28.82
C LYS A 49 -18.90 0.95 27.54
N PRO A 50 -18.42 -0.30 27.66
CA PRO A 50 -18.19 -1.16 26.50
C PRO A 50 -19.54 -1.49 25.86
N SER A 51 -19.91 -0.74 24.82
CA SER A 51 -20.96 -1.16 23.90
C SER A 51 -20.42 -2.33 23.09
N LEU A 52 -21.28 -3.27 22.66
CA LEU A 52 -20.88 -4.41 21.82
C LEU A 52 -20.19 -3.99 20.50
N ALA A 53 -20.26 -2.71 20.13
CA ALA A 53 -19.56 -2.09 19.01
C ALA A 53 -18.08 -1.70 19.32
N SER A 54 -17.57 -1.92 20.53
CA SER A 54 -16.19 -1.62 20.93
C SER A 54 -15.18 -2.66 20.45
N LYS A 55 -15.56 -3.95 20.41
CA LYS A 55 -14.66 -5.05 20.03
C LYS A 55 -14.04 -4.91 18.64
N PRO A 56 -14.80 -4.58 17.58
CA PRO A 56 -14.22 -4.42 16.24
C PRO A 56 -13.21 -3.28 16.16
N ARG A 57 -13.35 -2.26 17.02
CA ARG A 57 -12.46 -1.11 17.04
C ARG A 57 -11.16 -1.40 17.78
N GLU A 58 -11.21 -2.16 18.87
CA GLU A 58 -10.01 -2.63 19.57
C GLU A 58 -9.19 -3.57 18.70
N GLU A 59 -9.85 -4.51 18.02
CA GLU A 59 -9.22 -5.41 17.05
C GLU A 59 -8.54 -4.63 15.91
N LEU A 60 -9.23 -3.63 15.35
CA LEU A 60 -8.65 -2.81 14.29
C LEU A 60 -7.46 -1.98 14.77
N LYS A 61 -7.51 -1.44 16.00
CA LYS A 61 -6.38 -0.73 16.60
C LYS A 61 -5.17 -1.64 16.80
N ALA A 62 -5.40 -2.86 17.30
CA ALA A 62 -4.33 -3.84 17.47
C ALA A 62 -3.71 -4.26 16.13
N MET A 63 -4.53 -4.42 15.10
CA MET A 63 -4.10 -4.70 13.72
C MET A 63 -3.24 -3.56 13.17
N MET A 64 -3.72 -2.31 13.24
CA MET A 64 -2.98 -1.12 12.79
C MET A 64 -1.65 -0.94 13.54
N LYS A 65 -1.64 -1.19 14.85
CA LYS A 65 -0.42 -1.16 15.67
C LYS A 65 0.60 -2.19 15.18
N THR A 66 0.16 -3.44 15.02
CA THR A 66 1.01 -4.53 14.53
C THR A 66 1.57 -4.22 13.15
N PHE A 67 0.73 -3.69 12.25
CA PHE A 67 1.13 -3.28 10.92
C PHE A 67 2.20 -2.18 10.93
N ALA A 68 1.99 -1.13 11.74
CA ALA A 68 2.94 -0.02 11.86
C ALA A 68 4.28 -0.47 12.46
N GLU A 69 4.26 -1.27 13.53
CA GLU A 69 5.47 -1.80 14.17
C GLU A 69 6.28 -2.69 13.21
N ARG A 70 5.60 -3.58 12.47
CA ARG A 70 6.23 -4.40 11.43
C ARG A 70 6.82 -3.55 10.31
N GLY A 71 6.04 -2.60 9.78
CA GLY A 71 6.47 -1.74 8.70
C GLY A 71 7.66 -0.85 9.08
N ALA A 72 7.73 -0.38 10.33
CA ALA A 72 8.87 0.41 10.82
C ALA A 72 10.17 -0.42 10.94
N GLN A 73 10.07 -1.70 11.30
CA GLN A 73 11.22 -2.61 11.33
C GLN A 73 11.67 -3.06 9.93
N GLY A 74 10.75 -2.97 8.98
CA GLY A 74 10.91 -3.48 7.64
C GLY A 74 10.44 -4.92 7.53
N VAL A 75 9.67 -5.19 6.48
CA VAL A 75 8.98 -6.45 6.28
C VAL A 75 9.54 -7.14 5.04
N PRO A 76 10.06 -8.38 5.17
CA PRO A 76 10.56 -9.12 4.02
C PRO A 76 9.40 -9.50 3.09
N ILE A 77 9.63 -9.36 1.80
CA ILE A 77 8.68 -9.62 0.72
C ILE A 77 9.40 -10.23 -0.47
N LEU A 78 8.62 -10.73 -1.43
CA LEU A 78 9.12 -11.07 -2.76
C LEU A 78 8.59 -10.05 -3.76
N LEU A 79 9.48 -9.24 -4.30
CA LEU A 79 9.18 -8.33 -5.41
C LEU A 79 8.94 -9.16 -6.67
N PHE A 80 7.84 -8.87 -7.37
CA PHE A 80 7.41 -9.61 -8.55
C PHE A 80 7.57 -8.76 -9.80
N ASP A 81 8.43 -9.22 -10.71
CA ASP A 81 8.52 -8.65 -12.04
C ASP A 81 7.36 -9.16 -12.91
N GLU A 82 6.41 -8.29 -13.21
CA GLU A 82 5.27 -8.64 -14.05
C GLU A 82 5.63 -8.97 -15.51
N PHE A 83 6.80 -8.57 -15.99
CA PHE A 83 7.21 -8.83 -17.37
C PHE A 83 7.94 -10.15 -17.50
N SER A 84 8.86 -10.45 -16.57
CA SER A 84 9.66 -11.67 -16.60
C SER A 84 9.08 -12.81 -15.76
N GLY A 85 8.16 -12.53 -14.84
CA GLY A 85 7.67 -13.47 -13.85
C GLY A 85 8.66 -13.81 -12.74
N VAL A 86 9.81 -13.13 -12.71
CA VAL A 86 10.85 -13.38 -11.72
C VAL A 86 10.45 -12.80 -10.37
N LEU A 87 10.69 -13.57 -9.32
CA LEU A 87 10.59 -13.14 -7.93
C LEU A 87 11.97 -12.75 -7.41
N CYS A 88 12.09 -11.55 -6.87
CA CYS A 88 13.30 -11.02 -6.26
C CYS A 88 13.07 -10.79 -4.76
N PRO A 89 13.94 -11.28 -3.87
CA PRO A 89 13.87 -10.95 -2.45
C PRO A 89 14.00 -9.43 -2.24
N GLY A 90 13.22 -8.92 -1.30
CA GLY A 90 13.27 -7.52 -0.92
C GLY A 90 12.60 -7.30 0.42
N MET A 91 12.51 -6.04 0.82
CA MET A 91 11.72 -5.64 1.96
C MET A 91 10.99 -4.33 1.67
N TYR A 92 9.90 -4.07 2.37
CA TYR A 92 9.31 -2.74 2.44
C TYR A 92 9.43 -2.15 3.84
N GLN A 93 9.50 -0.83 3.93
CA GLN A 93 9.51 -0.07 5.17
C GLN A 93 8.46 1.05 5.11
N LEU A 94 7.79 1.29 6.23
CA LEU A 94 6.93 2.47 6.42
C LEU A 94 7.77 3.58 7.06
N ASP A 95 7.54 4.82 6.64
CA ASP A 95 8.08 5.95 7.38
C ASP A 95 7.42 6.12 8.75
N GLU A 96 8.04 6.93 9.61
CA GLU A 96 7.52 7.21 10.96
C GLU A 96 6.14 7.88 10.96
N GLN A 97 5.71 8.44 9.83
CA GLN A 97 4.42 9.13 9.69
C GLN A 97 3.35 8.23 9.05
N LEU A 98 3.70 6.99 8.68
CA LEU A 98 2.88 6.05 7.92
C LEU A 98 2.35 6.64 6.60
N GLN A 99 3.07 7.60 6.03
CA GLN A 99 2.70 8.32 4.80
C GLN A 99 3.30 7.69 3.56
N THR A 100 4.55 7.24 3.67
CA THR A 100 5.29 6.68 2.54
C THR A 100 5.74 5.25 2.82
N LEU A 101 5.73 4.44 1.76
CA LEU A 101 6.33 3.11 1.72
C LEU A 101 7.64 3.18 0.95
N GLN A 102 8.68 2.57 1.48
CA GLN A 102 9.96 2.40 0.81
C GLN A 102 10.15 0.94 0.44
N PHE A 103 10.44 0.65 -0.82
CA PHE A 103 10.81 -0.69 -1.28
C PHE A 103 12.32 -0.79 -1.48
N LEU A 104 12.91 -1.83 -0.89
CA LEU A 104 14.33 -2.10 -0.83
C LEU A 104 14.60 -3.51 -1.38
N PRO A 105 14.96 -3.66 -2.66
CA PRO A 105 15.39 -4.94 -3.21
C PRO A 105 16.69 -5.42 -2.52
N GLU A 106 16.79 -6.70 -2.17
CA GLU A 106 18.02 -7.24 -1.58
C GLU A 106 19.13 -7.43 -2.63
N ASP A 107 18.75 -7.77 -3.86
CA ASP A 107 19.69 -7.94 -4.97
C ASP A 107 19.64 -6.70 -5.88
N THR A 108 20.72 -5.92 -5.86
CA THR A 108 20.92 -4.77 -6.75
C THR A 108 21.58 -5.17 -8.08
N ALA A 109 21.68 -6.46 -8.39
CA ALA A 109 22.14 -6.90 -9.70
C ALA A 109 21.32 -6.21 -10.81
N ASP A 110 21.97 -5.96 -11.96
CA ASP A 110 21.40 -5.29 -13.15
C ASP A 110 20.09 -5.92 -13.69
N SER A 111 19.67 -7.05 -13.13
CA SER A 111 18.43 -7.77 -13.41
C SER A 111 17.23 -7.37 -12.55
N CYS A 112 17.38 -6.48 -11.57
CA CYS A 112 16.22 -6.03 -10.78
C CYS A 112 15.33 -5.12 -11.65
N PRO A 113 14.03 -5.43 -11.82
CA PRO A 113 13.13 -4.66 -12.70
C PRO A 113 12.94 -3.21 -12.22
N TYR A 114 13.21 -2.97 -10.95
CA TYR A 114 13.14 -1.67 -10.30
C TYR A 114 14.53 -1.02 -10.38
N GLY A 115 14.81 -0.29 -11.46
CA GLY A 115 16.13 0.30 -11.77
C GLY A 115 16.68 1.33 -10.77
N THR A 116 16.07 1.48 -9.60
CA THR A 116 16.54 2.33 -8.49
C THR A 116 16.54 1.53 -7.19
N PRO A 117 17.60 1.62 -6.37
CA PRO A 117 17.76 0.79 -5.17
C PRO A 117 16.76 1.08 -4.06
N VAL A 118 16.12 2.26 -4.10
CA VAL A 118 15.09 2.66 -3.13
C VAL A 118 13.96 3.30 -3.90
N GLN A 119 12.74 2.82 -3.70
CA GLN A 119 11.53 3.44 -4.24
C GLN A 119 10.66 3.92 -3.09
N THR A 120 10.50 5.23 -2.97
CA THR A 120 9.55 5.84 -2.03
C THR A 120 8.22 6.06 -2.76
N ALA A 121 7.15 5.49 -2.21
CA ALA A 121 5.82 5.49 -2.78
C ALA A 121 4.83 6.14 -1.80
N GLN A 122 4.16 7.19 -2.26
CA GLN A 122 2.92 7.65 -1.63
C GLN A 122 1.76 6.87 -2.25
N VAL A 123 1.21 5.93 -1.48
CA VAL A 123 0.30 4.94 -2.05
C VAL A 123 -1.02 5.57 -2.51
N ASP A 124 -1.35 5.35 -3.78
CA ASP A 124 -2.62 5.77 -4.39
C ASP A 124 -3.55 4.62 -4.77
N GLN A 125 -3.11 3.37 -4.74
CA GLN A 125 -4.04 2.24 -4.77
C GLN A 125 -3.37 1.01 -4.22
N VAL A 126 -4.15 0.17 -3.56
CA VAL A 126 -3.74 -1.18 -3.21
C VAL A 126 -4.77 -2.16 -3.73
N LEU A 127 -4.29 -3.07 -4.56
CA LEU A 127 -5.09 -4.01 -5.32
C LEU A 127 -4.66 -5.44 -4.96
N GLU A 128 -5.64 -6.27 -4.62
CA GLU A 128 -5.45 -7.69 -4.36
C GLU A 128 -5.78 -8.47 -5.63
N VAL A 129 -4.78 -9.08 -6.27
CA VAL A 129 -4.95 -9.69 -7.61
C VAL A 129 -5.96 -10.83 -7.59
N HIS A 130 -6.05 -11.59 -6.50
CA HIS A 130 -6.99 -12.69 -6.37
C HIS A 130 -8.46 -12.23 -6.21
N GLN A 131 -8.70 -11.04 -5.67
CA GLN A 131 -10.05 -10.57 -5.33
C GLN A 131 -10.62 -9.57 -6.32
N SER A 132 -9.77 -8.85 -7.05
CA SER A 132 -10.19 -7.78 -7.96
C SER A 132 -9.89 -8.14 -9.41
N THR A 133 -10.92 -8.17 -10.25
CA THR A 133 -10.78 -8.29 -11.70
C THR A 133 -10.05 -7.08 -12.30
N GLU A 134 -10.14 -5.91 -11.66
CA GLU A 134 -9.42 -4.71 -12.09
C GLU A 134 -7.91 -4.86 -11.88
N ALA A 135 -7.51 -5.47 -10.77
CA ALA A 135 -6.11 -5.73 -10.47
C ALA A 135 -5.41 -6.56 -11.57
N ILE A 136 -6.15 -7.44 -12.24
CA ILE A 136 -5.65 -8.24 -13.36
C ILE A 136 -5.27 -7.36 -14.55
N HIS A 137 -5.96 -6.23 -14.77
CA HIS A 137 -5.61 -5.30 -15.84
C HIS A 137 -4.35 -4.48 -15.51
N HIS A 138 -3.98 -4.40 -14.23
CA HIS A 138 -2.75 -3.74 -13.79
C HIS A 138 -1.53 -4.65 -13.83
N VAL A 139 -1.67 -5.96 -14.08
CA VAL A 139 -0.54 -6.89 -14.18
C VAL A 139 -0.52 -7.50 -15.58
N GLU A 140 0.64 -7.51 -16.22
CA GLU A 140 0.78 -8.10 -17.55
C GLU A 140 0.25 -9.55 -17.55
N PRO A 141 -0.70 -9.91 -18.45
CA PRO A 141 -1.54 -11.11 -18.32
C PRO A 141 -0.83 -12.45 -18.51
N GLY A 142 0.50 -12.47 -18.60
CA GLY A 142 1.34 -13.66 -18.73
C GLY A 142 1.92 -14.12 -17.39
N ALA A 143 2.78 -13.29 -16.80
CA ALA A 143 3.66 -13.71 -15.71
C ALA A 143 2.92 -14.16 -14.45
N TRP A 144 1.87 -13.44 -14.03
CA TRP A 144 1.18 -13.75 -12.77
C TRP A 144 0.38 -15.06 -12.82
N LYS A 145 0.09 -15.60 -14.01
CA LYS A 145 -0.58 -16.89 -14.17
C LYS A 145 0.35 -18.07 -13.90
N GLU A 146 1.66 -17.84 -13.97
CA GLU A 146 2.69 -18.85 -13.66
C GLU A 146 2.88 -19.02 -12.15
N LEU A 147 2.46 -18.02 -11.36
CA LEU A 147 2.42 -18.12 -9.92
C LEU A 147 1.42 -19.19 -9.47
N SER A 148 1.80 -19.92 -8.42
CA SER A 148 0.91 -20.85 -7.74
C SER A 148 -0.34 -20.15 -7.18
N GLU A 149 -1.37 -20.91 -6.85
CA GLU A 149 -2.57 -20.35 -6.21
C GLU A 149 -2.26 -19.65 -4.88
N GLU A 150 -1.35 -20.23 -4.10
CA GLU A 150 -0.89 -19.65 -2.84
C GLU A 150 -0.17 -18.32 -3.07
N GLU A 151 0.75 -18.25 -4.03
CA GLU A 151 1.44 -17.01 -4.39
C GLU A 151 0.48 -15.94 -4.91
N ARG A 152 -0.47 -16.31 -5.76
CA ARG A 152 -1.49 -15.38 -6.28
C ARG A 152 -2.38 -14.82 -5.18
N SER A 153 -2.68 -15.60 -4.14
CA SER A 153 -3.46 -15.13 -2.99
C SER A 153 -2.71 -14.14 -2.09
N ARG A 154 -1.38 -14.07 -2.22
CA ARG A 154 -0.49 -13.15 -1.50
C ARG A 154 -0.01 -11.98 -2.36
N LEU A 155 -0.26 -12.01 -3.67
CA LEU A 155 0.16 -11.00 -4.62
C LEU A 155 -0.65 -9.70 -4.46
N LEU A 156 0.07 -8.63 -4.18
CA LEU A 156 -0.43 -7.27 -4.05
C LEU A 156 0.15 -6.41 -5.18
N VAL A 157 -0.68 -5.49 -5.68
CA VAL A 157 -0.26 -4.44 -6.60
C VAL A 157 -0.48 -3.10 -5.93
N LEU A 158 0.59 -2.34 -5.77
CA LEU A 158 0.54 -0.97 -5.30
C LEU A 158 0.70 -0.03 -6.46
N VAL A 159 -0.25 0.87 -6.63
CA VAL A 159 -0.15 2.00 -7.55
C VAL A 159 0.20 3.24 -6.72
N TYR A 160 1.19 4.00 -7.18
CA TYR A 160 1.63 5.21 -6.51
C TYR A 160 2.03 6.26 -7.54
N GLN A 161 1.97 7.52 -7.11
CA GLN A 161 2.35 8.64 -7.95
C GLN A 161 3.79 9.04 -7.60
N ILE A 162 4.60 9.32 -8.61
CA ILE A 162 5.91 9.94 -8.41
C ILE A 162 5.77 11.41 -8.74
N GLU A 163 6.07 12.27 -7.77
CA GLU A 163 6.25 13.68 -8.03
C GLU A 163 7.44 13.86 -8.98
N ALA A 164 7.16 14.27 -10.21
CA ALA A 164 8.21 14.62 -11.14
C ALA A 164 8.99 15.83 -10.56
N PRO A 165 10.33 15.81 -10.54
CA PRO A 165 11.13 16.92 -10.05
C PRO A 165 10.92 18.21 -10.85
N ASP A 166 10.42 18.09 -12.09
CA ASP A 166 10.02 19.22 -12.91
C ASP A 166 8.48 19.36 -12.91
N ARG A 167 7.98 20.46 -12.33
CA ARG A 167 6.54 20.75 -12.13
C ARG A 167 5.73 20.86 -13.43
N LEU A 168 6.40 20.77 -14.58
CA LEU A 168 5.79 20.81 -15.91
C LEU A 168 5.57 19.42 -16.52
N ALA A 169 6.09 18.36 -15.92
CA ALA A 169 5.87 17.00 -16.40
C ALA A 169 4.56 16.42 -15.86
N ALA A 170 3.90 15.58 -16.68
CA ALA A 170 2.71 14.84 -16.27
C ALA A 170 3.03 13.94 -15.06
N ILE A 171 2.04 13.75 -14.18
CA ILE A 171 2.12 12.80 -13.06
C ILE A 171 2.43 11.40 -13.63
N ASP A 172 3.59 10.84 -13.26
CA ASP A 172 3.97 9.49 -13.64
C ASP A 172 3.41 8.51 -12.60
N CYS A 173 2.39 7.74 -13.00
CA CYS A 173 1.85 6.67 -12.17
C CYS A 173 2.77 5.46 -12.30
N ARG A 174 3.29 4.98 -11.18
CA ARG A 174 4.09 3.77 -11.09
C ARG A 174 3.38 2.70 -10.30
N LYS A 175 3.79 1.46 -10.53
CA LYS A 175 3.31 0.31 -9.79
C LYS A 175 4.45 -0.56 -9.30
N VAL A 176 4.23 -1.19 -8.16
CA VAL A 176 5.07 -2.26 -7.62
C VAL A 176 4.18 -3.45 -7.33
N CYS A 177 4.62 -4.62 -7.80
CA CYS A 177 3.96 -5.90 -7.55
C CYS A 177 4.83 -6.67 -6.57
N PHE A 178 4.24 -7.22 -5.52
CA PHE A 178 4.99 -7.98 -4.53
C PHE A 178 4.10 -8.97 -3.79
N LEU A 179 4.73 -9.96 -3.19
CA LEU A 179 4.09 -10.98 -2.38
C LEU A 179 4.50 -10.80 -0.92
N GLU A 180 3.49 -10.76 -0.06
CA GLU A 180 3.64 -10.85 1.38
C GLU A 180 4.01 -12.27 1.80
N VAL A 181 4.53 -12.42 3.02
CA VAL A 181 4.99 -13.72 3.56
C VAL A 181 3.87 -14.76 3.54
N ASP A 182 2.66 -14.34 3.92
CA ASP A 182 1.47 -15.20 4.05
C ASP A 182 0.19 -14.42 3.70
N CYS A 183 -0.94 -15.13 3.57
CA CYS A 183 -2.22 -14.55 3.15
C CYS A 183 -2.90 -13.68 4.24
N GLU A 184 -2.50 -13.80 5.50
CA GLU A 184 -3.01 -12.98 6.60
C GLU A 184 -2.30 -11.63 6.59
N SER A 185 -0.98 -11.66 6.42
CA SER A 185 -0.12 -10.49 6.22
C SER A 185 -0.56 -9.69 4.99
N SER A 186 -0.88 -10.34 3.86
CA SER A 186 -1.38 -9.64 2.67
C SER A 186 -2.71 -8.91 2.91
N ARG A 187 -3.65 -9.54 3.62
CA ARG A 187 -4.94 -8.93 3.98
C ARG A 187 -4.78 -7.80 4.96
N MET A 188 -3.93 -7.97 5.98
CA MET A 188 -3.61 -6.92 6.94
C MET A 188 -3.00 -5.72 6.22
N PHE A 189 -2.03 -5.95 5.33
CA PHE A 189 -1.40 -4.91 4.52
C PHE A 189 -2.44 -4.13 3.71
N ALA A 190 -3.25 -4.82 2.89
CA ALA A 190 -4.25 -4.18 2.05
C ALA A 190 -5.27 -3.38 2.86
N THR A 191 -5.72 -3.93 4.00
CA THR A 191 -6.68 -3.28 4.89
C THR A 191 -6.10 -2.02 5.53
N CYS A 192 -4.90 -2.12 6.12
CA CYS A 192 -4.25 -0.99 6.79
C CYS A 192 -3.92 0.13 5.81
N ILE A 193 -3.41 -0.19 4.61
CA ILE A 193 -3.13 0.82 3.58
C ILE A 193 -4.41 1.50 3.09
N ARG A 194 -5.52 0.78 2.90
CA ARG A 194 -6.82 1.40 2.53
C ARG A 194 -7.28 2.40 3.59
N ILE A 195 -7.14 2.06 4.87
CA ILE A 195 -7.50 2.94 5.99
C ILE A 195 -6.61 4.19 6.02
N LEU A 196 -5.30 4.01 5.93
CA LEU A 196 -4.34 5.13 5.91
C LEU A 196 -4.62 6.08 4.76
N ARG A 197 -4.86 5.55 3.55
CA ARG A 197 -5.20 6.37 2.37
C ARG A 197 -6.45 7.19 2.56
N ARG A 198 -7.52 6.58 3.07
CA ARG A 198 -8.77 7.29 3.36
C ARG A 198 -8.53 8.44 4.33
N TYR A 199 -7.79 8.18 5.40
CA TYR A 199 -7.44 9.20 6.39
C TYR A 199 -6.63 10.36 5.80
N PHE A 200 -5.64 10.09 4.95
CA PHE A 200 -4.85 11.15 4.32
C PHE A 200 -5.69 11.99 3.35
N ARG A 201 -6.61 11.38 2.60
CA ARG A 201 -7.52 12.10 1.70
C ARG A 201 -8.43 13.07 2.48
N GLU A 202 -9.04 12.59 3.56
CA GLU A 202 -9.90 13.40 4.43
C GLU A 202 -9.11 14.57 5.06
N THR A 203 -7.89 14.29 5.53
CA THR A 203 -7.02 15.32 6.12
C THR A 203 -6.62 16.39 5.11
N GLN A 204 -6.22 15.99 3.90
CA GLN A 204 -5.85 16.93 2.83
C GLN A 204 -7.05 17.80 2.39
N GLN A 205 -8.26 17.24 2.37
CA GLN A 205 -9.46 18.00 2.04
C GLN A 205 -9.75 19.07 3.10
N SER A 206 -9.68 18.71 4.39
CA SER A 206 -9.91 19.67 5.48
C SER A 206 -8.93 20.84 5.48
N LEU A 207 -7.68 20.63 5.05
CA LEU A 207 -6.66 21.67 4.96
C LEU A 207 -6.87 22.63 3.77
N ARG A 208 -7.60 22.21 2.72
CA ARG A 208 -7.88 23.06 1.55
C ARG A 208 -9.05 24.02 1.75
N GLU A 209 -9.89 23.77 2.75
CA GLU A 209 -11.09 24.56 3.04
C GLU A 209 -10.84 25.73 4.01
N ILE A 210 -9.61 25.83 4.53
CA ILE A 210 -9.13 26.90 5.42
C ILE A 210 -8.36 27.95 4.59
#